data_AF-A0A6N6PAB1-F1
#
_entry.id   AF-A0A6N6PAB1-F1
#
_cell.length_a   1.000
_cell.length_b   1.000
_cell.length_c   1.000
_cell.angle_alpha   90.00
_cell.angle_beta   90.00
_cell.angle_gamma   90.00
#
_symmetry.space_group_name_H-M   'P 1'
#
loop_
_entity.id
_entity.type
_entity.pdbx_description
1 polymer ?
#
loop_
_entity_poly.entity_id
_entity_poly.type
_entity_poly.pdbx_seq_one_letter_code
_entity_poly.pdbx_strand_id
1 'polypeptide(L)'
;MPRLFTALTFLLCSTAVADKIQRPTGFLSVPFGSAPAEVVRMLGSRGGATVPEEMPSTFNKLELTGGNFAGQEVVKWTLEFVDRKFAAATVTLKTEGHGMAVYQELKQNLIAKYGPAVGEKKAGKSDADKKKQGTPANNGTRREETYGKVVFWKFEPTLADKSRSLIICTGAGPDGNEVADESKVQVTLQYIDETRIPTAAKRLTNPGAKTAPPVKKEDL
;
A
#
# COMPACT_ATOMS: atom_id res chain seq x y z
N MET A 1 31.22 -0.88 64.60
CA MET A 1 31.83 -0.06 63.52
C MET A 1 31.44 -0.64 62.17
N PRO A 2 31.32 0.18 61.12
CA PRO A 2 30.11 0.28 60.30
C PRO A 2 30.05 -0.68 59.10
N ARG A 3 28.81 -0.98 58.70
CA ARG A 3 28.42 -1.67 57.47
C ARG A 3 28.69 -0.75 56.27
N LEU A 4 29.57 -1.16 55.36
CA LEU A 4 29.71 -0.48 54.07
C LEU A 4 28.69 -1.08 53.09
N PHE A 5 27.61 -0.34 52.87
CA PHE A 5 26.72 -0.50 51.72
C PHE A 5 27.44 0.03 50.48
N THR A 6 27.97 -0.87 49.64
CA THR A 6 28.38 -0.50 48.28
C THR A 6 27.16 -0.64 47.38
N ALA A 7 26.28 0.35 47.45
CA ALA A 7 25.30 0.60 46.41
C ALA A 7 25.99 1.33 45.25
N LEU A 8 25.38 1.25 44.07
CA LEU A 8 25.72 2.01 42.85
C LEU A 8 26.64 1.29 41.86
N THR A 9 26.11 0.26 41.23
CA THR A 9 26.47 -0.04 39.84
C THR A 9 25.23 -0.61 39.16
N PHE A 10 24.52 0.21 38.40
CA PHE A 10 23.70 -0.17 37.25
C PHE A 10 23.03 1.09 36.70
N LEU A 11 23.85 2.03 36.20
CA LEU A 11 23.35 2.96 35.19
C LEU A 11 23.34 2.16 33.89
N LEU A 12 22.25 1.40 33.68
CA LEU A 12 21.89 0.88 32.37
C LEU A 12 21.70 2.10 31.48
N CYS A 13 22.75 2.47 30.75
CA CYS A 13 22.62 3.26 29.55
C CYS A 13 21.73 2.43 28.62
N SER A 14 20.45 2.75 28.62
CA SER A 14 19.50 2.36 27.58
C SER A 14 20.09 2.82 26.25
N THR A 15 20.83 1.93 25.58
CA THR A 15 21.05 2.05 24.15
C THR A 15 19.68 1.88 23.53
N ALA A 16 18.98 3.00 23.37
CA ALA A 16 17.91 3.11 22.40
C ALA A 16 18.56 2.75 21.07
N VAL A 17 18.48 1.48 20.70
CA VAL A 17 18.68 1.05 19.33
C VAL A 17 17.55 1.74 18.59
N ALA A 18 17.84 2.93 18.06
CA ALA A 18 16.99 3.55 17.08
C ALA A 18 17.02 2.61 15.89
N ASP A 19 16.12 1.63 15.90
CA ASP A 19 15.94 0.69 14.80
C ASP A 19 15.81 1.53 13.55
N LYS A 20 16.81 1.44 12.67
CA LYS A 20 16.89 2.23 11.47
C LYS A 20 15.77 1.71 10.58
N ILE A 21 14.59 2.32 10.67
CA ILE A 21 13.39 1.94 9.92
C ILE A 21 13.80 1.68 8.48
N GLN A 22 13.70 0.42 8.07
CA GLN A 22 14.22 -0.02 6.78
C GLN A 22 13.33 0.54 5.68
N ARG A 23 13.85 1.51 4.92
CA ARG A 23 13.09 2.16 3.86
C ARG A 23 12.85 1.21 2.69
N PRO A 24 11.69 1.27 2.03
CA PRO A 24 11.47 0.54 0.78
C PRO A 24 12.28 1.18 -0.35
N THR A 25 13.35 0.51 -0.79
CA THR A 25 14.15 0.87 -1.97
C THR A 25 13.60 0.25 -3.26
N GLY A 26 12.52 -0.51 -3.15
CA GLY A 26 11.93 -1.27 -4.24
C GLY A 26 10.83 -2.20 -3.74
N PHE A 27 10.50 -3.20 -4.56
CA PHE A 27 9.42 -4.14 -4.31
C PHE A 27 9.89 -5.57 -4.57
N LEU A 28 9.77 -6.47 -3.59
CA LEU A 28 10.22 -7.87 -3.72
C LEU A 28 11.66 -8.01 -4.28
N SER A 29 12.58 -7.18 -3.77
CA SER A 29 13.98 -7.08 -4.24
C SER A 29 14.17 -6.47 -5.62
N VAL A 30 13.11 -6.10 -6.34
CA VAL A 30 13.17 -5.28 -7.56
C VAL A 30 13.38 -3.82 -7.17
N PRO A 31 14.54 -3.21 -7.46
CA PRO A 31 14.79 -1.80 -7.14
C PRO A 31 13.87 -0.87 -7.94
N PHE A 32 13.41 0.22 -7.33
CA PHE A 32 12.79 1.29 -8.10
C PHE A 32 13.77 1.86 -9.12
N GLY A 33 13.28 2.16 -10.31
CA GLY A 33 14.10 2.61 -11.43
C GLY A 33 14.58 1.51 -12.38
N SER A 34 14.43 0.22 -12.02
CA SER A 34 14.80 -0.90 -12.88
C SER A 34 14.05 -0.91 -14.20
N ALA A 35 14.71 -1.40 -15.25
CA ALA A 35 14.11 -1.54 -16.57
C ALA A 35 13.11 -2.71 -16.60
N PRO A 36 12.05 -2.67 -17.43
CA PRO A 36 11.02 -3.70 -17.47
C PRO A 36 11.55 -5.13 -17.66
N ALA A 37 12.52 -5.32 -18.55
CA ALA A 37 13.14 -6.63 -18.78
C ALA A 37 13.81 -7.18 -17.50
N GLU A 38 14.42 -6.31 -16.71
CA GLU A 38 15.04 -6.68 -15.43
C GLU A 38 14.00 -7.05 -14.39
N VAL A 39 12.89 -6.30 -14.33
CA VAL A 39 11.75 -6.58 -13.44
C VAL A 39 11.14 -7.95 -13.75
N VAL A 40 10.87 -8.23 -15.02
CA VAL A 40 10.34 -9.52 -15.47
C VAL A 40 11.28 -10.66 -15.09
N ARG A 41 12.59 -10.49 -15.34
CA ARG A 41 13.60 -11.48 -14.98
C ARG A 41 13.63 -11.76 -13.48
N MET A 42 13.60 -10.72 -12.65
CA MET A 42 13.65 -10.86 -11.19
C MET A 42 12.37 -11.47 -10.63
N LEU A 43 11.19 -11.05 -11.11
CA LEU A 43 9.92 -11.60 -10.66
C LEU A 43 9.66 -13.01 -11.19
N GLY A 44 10.03 -13.31 -12.43
CA GLY A 44 9.93 -14.67 -12.98
C GLY A 44 10.83 -15.68 -12.27
N SER A 45 11.93 -15.23 -11.67
CA SER A 45 12.79 -16.10 -10.83
C SER A 45 12.20 -16.40 -9.45
N ARG A 46 11.26 -15.57 -8.96
CA ARG A 46 10.53 -15.79 -7.71
C ARG A 46 9.30 -16.63 -8.02
N GLY A 47 9.49 -17.96 -7.99
CA GLY A 47 8.43 -18.92 -8.31
C GLY A 47 7.06 -18.53 -7.74
N GLY A 48 6.04 -18.56 -8.59
CA GLY A 48 4.65 -18.31 -8.21
C GLY A 48 3.93 -17.26 -9.06
N ALA A 49 4.60 -16.17 -9.46
CA ALA A 49 3.97 -15.17 -10.32
C ALA A 49 4.11 -15.57 -11.80
N THR A 50 2.99 -15.72 -12.50
CA THR A 50 2.96 -16.01 -13.93
C THR A 50 3.07 -14.70 -14.71
N VAL A 51 4.08 -14.62 -15.58
CA VAL A 51 4.24 -13.52 -16.54
C VAL A 51 3.37 -13.80 -17.76
N PRO A 52 2.63 -12.80 -18.29
CA PRO A 52 1.90 -12.93 -19.54
C PRO A 52 2.79 -13.44 -20.67
N GLU A 53 2.24 -14.31 -21.51
CA GLU A 53 2.94 -14.86 -22.68
C GLU A 53 3.25 -13.75 -23.70
N GLU A 54 2.33 -12.79 -23.86
CA GLU A 54 2.53 -11.60 -24.66
C GLU A 54 2.88 -10.40 -23.78
N MET A 55 4.08 -9.86 -23.96
CA MET A 55 4.49 -8.63 -23.29
C MET A 55 3.79 -7.42 -23.94
N PRO A 56 3.27 -6.48 -23.14
CA PRO A 56 2.56 -5.33 -23.66
C PRO A 56 3.49 -4.47 -24.53
N SER A 57 2.98 -4.02 -25.68
CA SER A 57 3.72 -3.18 -26.63
C SER A 57 4.13 -1.83 -26.05
N THR A 58 3.36 -1.33 -25.08
CA THR A 58 3.71 -0.16 -24.27
C THR A 58 4.01 -0.63 -22.85
N PHE A 59 5.29 -0.66 -22.50
CA PHE A 59 5.81 -1.08 -21.18
C PHE A 59 5.42 -0.17 -20.02
N ASN A 60 4.30 0.57 -20.11
CA ASN A 60 3.83 1.46 -19.05
C ASN A 60 3.24 0.69 -17.87
N LYS A 61 2.70 -0.51 -18.14
CA LYS A 61 2.05 -1.35 -17.16
C LYS A 61 2.28 -2.82 -17.48
N LEU A 62 2.57 -3.62 -16.47
CA LEU A 62 2.65 -5.08 -16.55
C LEU A 62 1.76 -5.69 -15.47
N GLU A 63 0.85 -6.57 -15.86
CA GLU A 63 0.03 -7.33 -14.92
C GLU A 63 0.54 -8.77 -14.84
N LEU A 64 0.64 -9.30 -13.62
CA LEU A 64 1.02 -10.69 -13.35
C LEU A 64 -0.08 -11.33 -12.51
N THR A 65 -0.19 -12.66 -12.53
CA THR A 65 -1.17 -13.39 -11.72
C THR A 65 -0.51 -14.49 -10.89
N GLY A 66 -1.16 -14.92 -9.81
CA GLY A 66 -0.69 -16.03 -8.97
C GLY A 66 0.48 -15.67 -8.07
N GLY A 67 0.98 -16.66 -7.33
CA GLY A 67 2.12 -16.51 -6.42
C GLY A 67 1.71 -16.14 -5.01
N ASN A 68 2.71 -15.82 -4.19
CA ASN A 68 2.52 -15.54 -2.77
C ASN A 68 3.15 -14.20 -2.38
N PHE A 69 2.45 -13.46 -1.52
CA PHE A 69 2.96 -12.25 -0.90
C PHE A 69 2.68 -12.29 0.60
N ALA A 70 3.75 -12.23 1.41
CA ALA A 70 3.65 -12.21 2.87
C ALA A 70 2.79 -13.36 3.44
N GLY A 71 2.90 -14.57 2.86
CA GLY A 71 2.14 -15.73 3.28
C GLY A 71 0.78 -15.89 2.59
N GLN A 72 0.30 -14.86 1.88
CA GLN A 72 -1.03 -14.84 1.26
C GLN A 72 -0.96 -15.10 -0.25
N GLU A 73 -1.92 -15.85 -0.80
CA GLU A 73 -2.05 -16.03 -2.25
C GLU A 73 -2.38 -14.70 -2.95
N VAL A 74 -1.82 -14.48 -4.13
CA VAL A 74 -2.01 -13.25 -4.90
C VAL A 74 -2.94 -13.50 -6.08
N VAL A 75 -3.99 -12.68 -6.17
CA VAL A 75 -4.90 -12.63 -7.32
C VAL A 75 -4.20 -11.96 -8.48
N LYS A 76 -3.63 -10.77 -8.23
CA LYS A 76 -3.02 -9.94 -9.27
C LYS A 76 -1.89 -9.09 -8.73
N TRP A 77 -0.84 -8.95 -9.53
CA TRP A 77 0.18 -7.93 -9.41
C TRP A 77 0.00 -6.92 -10.54
N THR A 78 0.19 -5.65 -10.25
CA THR A 78 0.19 -4.58 -11.24
C THR A 78 1.45 -3.77 -11.04
N LEU A 79 2.33 -3.78 -12.03
CA LEU A 79 3.59 -3.07 -12.03
C LEU A 79 3.48 -1.90 -12.99
N GLU A 80 3.83 -0.71 -12.53
CA GLU A 80 3.78 0.51 -13.32
C GLU A 80 5.19 1.02 -13.60
N PHE A 81 5.39 1.49 -14.82
CA PHE A 81 6.64 2.05 -15.28
C PHE A 81 6.41 3.45 -15.82
N VAL A 82 7.23 4.39 -15.38
CA VAL A 82 7.29 5.76 -15.91
C VAL A 82 8.62 5.93 -16.61
N ASP A 83 8.61 6.42 -17.84
CA ASP A 83 9.81 6.55 -18.68
C ASP A 83 10.60 5.23 -18.79
N ARG A 84 9.88 4.11 -18.92
CA ARG A 84 10.43 2.74 -18.92
C ARG A 84 11.24 2.39 -17.67
N LYS A 85 10.92 2.99 -16.53
CA LYS A 85 11.54 2.70 -15.23
C LYS A 85 10.49 2.30 -14.22
N PHE A 86 10.74 1.22 -13.51
CA PHE A 86 9.83 0.70 -12.49
C PHE A 86 9.56 1.76 -11.42
N ALA A 87 8.28 2.07 -11.20
CA ALA A 87 7.87 3.19 -10.39
C ALA A 87 6.85 2.81 -9.32
N ALA A 88 5.98 1.83 -9.58
CA ALA A 88 5.06 1.33 -8.56
C ALA A 88 4.72 -0.15 -8.75
N ALA A 89 4.37 -0.81 -7.65
CA ALA A 89 3.78 -2.13 -7.64
C ALA A 89 2.54 -2.14 -6.74
N THR A 90 1.47 -2.73 -7.25
CA THR A 90 0.25 -3.05 -6.51
C THR A 90 0.08 -4.55 -6.46
N VAL A 91 -0.24 -5.08 -5.28
CA VAL A 91 -0.56 -6.48 -5.04
C VAL A 91 -1.99 -6.57 -4.55
N THR A 92 -2.76 -7.45 -5.16
CA THR A 92 -4.12 -7.77 -4.74
C THR A 92 -4.13 -9.18 -4.17
N LEU A 93 -4.43 -9.31 -2.88
CA LEU A 93 -4.43 -10.59 -2.19
C LEU A 93 -5.76 -11.31 -2.36
N LYS A 94 -5.70 -12.64 -2.36
CA LYS A 94 -6.86 -13.50 -2.24
C LYS A 94 -7.23 -13.60 -0.76
N THR A 95 -8.49 -13.28 -0.43
CA THR A 95 -8.93 -13.14 0.96
C THR A 95 -9.84 -14.28 1.43
N GLU A 96 -10.32 -15.12 0.52
CA GLU A 96 -11.21 -16.26 0.80
C GLU A 96 -12.44 -15.90 1.67
N GLY A 97 -12.94 -14.67 1.54
CA GLY A 97 -14.07 -14.16 2.32
C GLY A 97 -13.70 -13.52 3.67
N HIS A 98 -12.41 -13.56 4.07
CA HIS A 98 -11.89 -13.02 5.33
C HIS A 98 -11.08 -11.73 5.12
N GLY A 99 -11.60 -10.80 4.31
CA GLY A 99 -10.84 -9.64 3.86
C GLY A 99 -10.33 -8.74 4.99
N MET A 100 -11.10 -8.57 6.07
CA MET A 100 -10.65 -7.73 7.19
C MET A 100 -9.58 -8.40 8.04
N ALA A 101 -9.67 -9.71 8.26
CA ALA A 101 -8.63 -10.45 8.98
C ALA A 101 -7.29 -10.37 8.24
N VAL A 102 -7.30 -10.64 6.93
CA VAL A 102 -6.10 -10.54 6.07
C VAL A 102 -5.54 -9.11 6.06
N TYR A 103 -6.42 -8.10 6.00
CA TYR A 103 -6.00 -6.69 6.08
C TYR A 103 -5.30 -6.37 7.41
N GLN A 104 -5.86 -6.82 8.54
CA GLN A 104 -5.26 -6.54 9.85
C GLN A 104 -3.91 -7.25 10.01
N GLU A 105 -3.80 -8.50 9.59
CA GLU A 105 -2.54 -9.25 9.60
C GLU A 105 -1.47 -8.54 8.76
N LEU A 106 -1.82 -8.16 7.53
CA LEU A 106 -0.91 -7.45 6.64
C LEU A 106 -0.49 -6.09 7.23
N LYS A 107 -1.42 -5.36 7.83
CA LYS A 107 -1.12 -4.11 8.55
C LYS A 107 -0.12 -4.34 9.68
N GLN A 108 -0.29 -5.38 10.50
CA GLN A 108 0.66 -5.69 11.58
C GLN A 108 2.04 -6.05 11.03
N ASN A 109 2.12 -6.84 9.94
CA ASN A 109 3.39 -7.16 9.28
C ASN A 109 4.10 -5.90 8.77
N LEU A 110 3.36 -4.93 8.22
CA LEU A 110 3.90 -3.64 7.81
C LEU A 110 4.34 -2.78 8.99
N ILE A 111 3.60 -2.79 10.10
CA ILE A 111 4.01 -2.10 11.34
C ILE A 111 5.30 -2.68 11.90
N ALA A 112 5.42 -4.01 11.94
CA ALA A 112 6.63 -4.68 12.40
C ALA A 112 7.84 -4.33 11.51
N LYS A 113 7.63 -4.19 10.19
CA LYS A 113 8.72 -3.91 9.24
C LYS A 113 9.11 -2.44 9.14
N TYR A 114 8.13 -1.53 9.16
CA TYR A 114 8.31 -0.12 8.83
C TYR A 114 7.98 0.83 9.99
N GLY A 115 7.58 0.30 11.14
CA GLY A 115 7.06 1.07 12.26
C GLY A 115 5.61 1.53 12.07
N PRO A 116 5.08 2.37 12.98
CA PRO A 116 3.71 2.86 12.92
C PRO A 116 3.39 3.60 11.61
N ALA A 117 2.16 3.43 11.12
CA ALA A 117 1.67 4.16 9.95
C ALA A 117 1.58 5.67 10.21
N VAL A 118 1.76 6.47 9.16
CA VAL A 118 1.65 7.94 9.23
C VAL A 118 0.19 8.38 9.32
N GLY A 119 -0.74 7.59 8.78
CA GLY A 119 -2.17 7.87 8.88
C GLY A 119 -3.05 6.68 8.51
N GLU A 120 -4.30 6.76 8.97
CA GLU A 120 -5.41 5.85 8.64
C GLU A 120 -6.62 6.69 8.24
N LYS A 121 -7.32 6.28 7.18
CA LYS A 121 -8.57 6.90 6.73
C LYS A 121 -9.59 5.86 6.31
N LYS A 122 -10.86 6.25 6.28
CA LYS A 122 -11.92 5.45 5.67
C LYS A 122 -11.79 5.47 4.14
N ALA A 123 -12.05 4.33 3.52
CA ALA A 123 -12.10 4.19 2.07
C ALA A 123 -13.21 5.09 1.47
N GLY A 124 -13.07 5.55 0.23
CA GLY A 124 -14.08 6.36 -0.46
C GLY A 124 -14.36 7.79 0.06
N LYS A 125 -13.89 8.19 1.25
CA LYS A 125 -14.06 9.58 1.74
C LYS A 125 -12.94 10.49 1.24
N SER A 126 -13.30 11.43 0.38
CA SER A 126 -12.43 12.56 0.02
C SER A 126 -12.40 13.59 1.16
N ASP A 127 -11.30 14.35 1.31
CA ASP A 127 -11.24 15.45 2.30
C ASP A 127 -12.27 16.56 2.01
N ALA A 128 -12.80 16.62 0.78
CA ALA A 128 -13.88 17.53 0.41
C ALA A 128 -15.24 17.14 1.03
N ASP A 129 -15.49 15.84 1.25
CA ASP A 129 -16.73 15.35 1.87
C ASP A 129 -16.76 15.55 3.39
N LYS A 130 -15.60 15.69 4.05
CA LYS A 130 -15.55 16.03 5.48
C LYS A 130 -16.10 17.43 5.77
N LYS A 131 -16.01 18.37 4.83
CA LYS A 131 -16.44 19.77 5.03
C LYS A 131 -17.96 19.98 4.93
N LYS A 132 -18.73 18.98 4.48
CA LYS A 132 -20.21 19.06 4.41
C LYS A 132 -20.93 18.33 5.55
N GLN A 133 -20.21 17.68 6.46
CA GLN A 133 -20.82 16.97 7.59
C GLN A 133 -20.95 17.87 8.83
N GLY A 134 -21.64 18.99 8.65
CA GLY A 134 -21.97 19.95 9.70
C GLY A 134 -23.42 19.88 10.14
N THR A 135 -23.97 18.70 10.42
CA THR A 135 -25.16 18.54 11.31
C THR A 135 -25.34 17.06 11.68
N PRO A 136 -25.41 16.69 12.98
CA PRO A 136 -25.79 15.34 13.37
C PRO A 136 -27.29 15.15 13.15
N ALA A 137 -27.67 14.43 12.09
CA ALA A 137 -29.04 13.94 11.95
C ALA A 137 -29.29 12.86 13.00
N ASN A 138 -30.02 13.25 14.04
CA ASN A 138 -30.54 12.40 15.10
C ASN A 138 -31.71 11.59 14.54
N ASN A 139 -31.47 10.36 14.08
CA ASN A 139 -32.54 9.40 13.82
C ASN A 139 -32.02 7.98 14.07
N GLY A 140 -32.72 7.25 14.93
CA GLY A 140 -32.35 5.96 15.54
C GLY A 140 -32.25 4.75 14.60
N THR A 141 -31.87 4.95 13.35
CA THR A 141 -31.47 3.86 12.45
C THR A 141 -30.03 3.46 12.76
N ARG A 142 -29.84 2.23 13.24
CA ARG A 142 -28.53 1.58 13.39
C ARG A 142 -27.77 1.73 12.07
N ARG A 143 -26.74 2.57 12.04
CA ARG A 143 -25.86 2.69 10.86
C ARG A 143 -25.26 1.31 10.61
N GLU A 144 -25.53 0.78 9.43
CA GLU A 144 -24.93 -0.47 8.96
C GLU A 144 -23.41 -0.32 9.01
N GLU A 145 -22.72 -1.27 9.64
CA GLU A 145 -21.27 -1.23 9.75
C GLU A 145 -20.67 -1.47 8.37
N THR A 146 -19.94 -0.49 7.86
CA THR A 146 -19.27 -0.57 6.57
C THR A 146 -17.76 -0.82 6.76
N TYR A 147 -17.22 -1.67 5.92
CA TYR A 147 -15.81 -2.03 5.84
C TYR A 147 -15.12 -1.21 4.77
N GLY A 148 -14.00 -0.58 5.11
CA GLY A 148 -13.25 0.26 4.17
C GLY A 148 -12.21 1.09 4.88
N LYS A 149 -10.97 0.63 4.85
CA LYS A 149 -9.84 1.28 5.52
C LYS A 149 -8.64 1.37 4.60
N VAL A 150 -7.93 2.49 4.72
CA VAL A 150 -6.67 2.76 4.02
C VAL A 150 -5.67 3.25 5.05
N VAL A 151 -4.51 2.60 5.15
CA VAL A 151 -3.36 3.04 5.96
C VAL A 151 -2.16 3.26 5.06
N PHE A 152 -1.31 4.21 5.43
CA PHE A 152 -0.15 4.55 4.61
C PHE A 152 1.09 4.89 5.43
N TRP A 153 2.25 4.59 4.84
CA TRP A 153 3.58 4.94 5.33
C TRP A 153 4.28 5.81 4.30
N LYS A 154 4.83 6.94 4.75
CA LYS A 154 5.53 7.88 3.89
C LYS A 154 6.99 7.97 4.30
N PHE A 155 7.88 7.90 3.32
CA PHE A 155 9.32 7.94 3.52
C PHE A 155 9.90 9.11 2.71
N GLU A 156 10.17 10.23 3.40
CA GLU A 156 10.76 11.42 2.76
C GLU A 156 12.20 11.17 2.32
N PRO A 157 12.70 11.77 1.22
CA PRO A 157 14.07 11.60 0.77
C PRO A 157 15.11 11.87 1.87
N THR A 158 16.27 11.22 1.75
CA THR A 158 17.45 11.40 2.61
C THR A 158 18.67 11.73 1.76
N LEU A 159 19.79 12.06 2.41
CA LEU A 159 21.06 12.27 1.71
C LEU A 159 21.56 11.02 0.97
N ALA A 160 21.29 9.82 1.52
CA ALA A 160 21.71 8.55 0.94
C ALA A 160 20.71 8.01 -0.12
N ASP A 161 19.43 8.38 0.00
CA ASP A 161 18.36 7.93 -0.87
C ASP A 161 17.49 9.12 -1.25
N LYS A 162 17.62 9.57 -2.50
CA LYS A 162 16.89 10.72 -3.04
C LYS A 162 15.42 10.42 -3.34
N SER A 163 15.01 9.16 -3.23
CA SER A 163 13.66 8.72 -3.57
C SER A 163 12.71 9.01 -2.41
N ARG A 164 11.50 9.44 -2.76
CA ARG A 164 10.36 9.56 -1.86
C ARG A 164 9.52 8.32 -2.09
N SER A 165 9.31 7.53 -1.05
CA SER A 165 8.54 6.29 -1.17
C SER A 165 7.25 6.36 -0.37
N LEU A 166 6.21 5.72 -0.89
CA LEU A 166 4.90 5.60 -0.26
C LEU A 166 4.47 4.12 -0.27
N ILE A 167 4.01 3.64 0.87
CA ILE A 167 3.33 2.34 0.98
C ILE A 167 1.88 2.59 1.36
N ILE A 168 0.95 1.97 0.65
CA ILE A 168 -0.49 2.06 0.94
C ILE A 168 -1.05 0.66 1.11
N CYS A 169 -1.65 0.36 2.25
CA CYS A 169 -2.40 -0.86 2.48
C CYS A 169 -3.89 -0.51 2.58
N THR A 170 -4.71 -1.17 1.78
CA THR A 170 -6.15 -0.94 1.68
C THR A 170 -6.91 -2.23 1.91
N GLY A 171 -7.91 -2.19 2.80
CA GLY A 171 -8.94 -3.20 2.93
C GLY A 171 -10.29 -2.56 2.64
N ALA A 172 -10.79 -2.70 1.41
CA ALA A 172 -11.99 -2.05 0.92
C ALA A 172 -12.64 -2.87 -0.20
N GLY A 173 -13.78 -2.45 -0.74
CA GLY A 173 -14.36 -3.07 -1.93
C GLY A 173 -13.43 -2.98 -3.16
N PRO A 174 -13.74 -3.70 -4.25
CA PRO A 174 -12.92 -3.73 -5.48
C PRO A 174 -12.69 -2.34 -6.10
N ASP A 175 -13.66 -1.45 -5.95
CA ASP A 175 -13.59 -0.06 -6.43
C ASP A 175 -12.91 0.89 -5.43
N GLY A 176 -12.28 0.34 -4.38
CA GLY A 176 -11.67 1.08 -3.27
C GLY A 176 -12.66 1.87 -2.41
N ASN A 177 -13.95 1.53 -2.45
CA ASN A 177 -15.01 2.12 -1.64
C ASN A 177 -15.36 1.26 -0.44
N GLU A 178 -16.09 1.84 0.53
CA GLU A 178 -16.61 1.06 1.65
C GLU A 178 -17.66 0.04 1.16
N VAL A 179 -17.69 -1.14 1.79
CA VAL A 179 -18.65 -2.21 1.51
C VAL A 179 -19.31 -2.68 2.80
N ALA A 180 -20.60 -3.02 2.78
CA ALA A 180 -21.29 -3.53 3.97
C ALA A 180 -20.99 -5.01 4.26
N ASP A 181 -20.49 -5.75 3.26
CA ASP A 181 -20.25 -7.18 3.32
C ASP A 181 -18.73 -7.44 3.37
N GLU A 182 -18.27 -8.06 4.46
CA GLU A 182 -16.86 -8.40 4.68
C GLU A 182 -16.31 -9.31 3.58
N SER A 183 -17.13 -10.21 3.02
CA SER A 183 -16.70 -11.14 1.97
C SER A 183 -16.31 -10.42 0.67
N LYS A 184 -16.78 -9.18 0.49
CA LYS A 184 -16.46 -8.31 -0.65
C LYS A 184 -15.24 -7.43 -0.40
N VAL A 185 -14.63 -7.51 0.78
CA VAL A 185 -13.41 -6.78 1.10
C VAL A 185 -12.23 -7.41 0.36
N GLN A 186 -11.65 -6.60 -0.51
CA GLN A 186 -10.39 -6.86 -1.18
C GLN A 186 -9.25 -6.20 -0.41
N VAL A 187 -8.14 -6.92 -0.29
CA VAL A 187 -6.92 -6.39 0.32
C VAL A 187 -5.92 -6.07 -0.77
N THR A 188 -5.49 -4.82 -0.83
CA THR A 188 -4.45 -4.36 -1.76
C THR A 188 -3.31 -3.69 -1.04
N LEU A 189 -2.09 -3.93 -1.52
CA LEU A 189 -0.88 -3.30 -1.03
C LEU A 189 -0.13 -2.65 -2.17
N GLN A 190 0.29 -1.40 -1.97
CA GLN A 190 0.97 -0.63 -3.00
C GLN A 190 2.30 -0.11 -2.48
N TYR A 191 3.30 -0.18 -3.33
CA TYR A 191 4.63 0.39 -3.16
C TYR A 191 4.88 1.37 -4.30
N ILE A 192 5.20 2.63 -3.99
CA ILE A 192 5.28 3.71 -4.97
C ILE A 192 6.54 4.53 -4.73
N ASP A 193 7.30 4.80 -5.79
CA ASP A 193 8.33 5.85 -5.83
C ASP A 193 7.69 7.17 -6.32
N GLU A 194 7.29 8.01 -5.36
CA GLU A 194 6.63 9.29 -5.61
C GLU A 194 7.53 10.28 -6.36
N THR A 195 8.86 10.08 -6.39
CA THR A 195 9.74 10.95 -7.19
C THR A 195 9.59 10.71 -8.68
N ARG A 196 9.22 9.50 -9.08
CA ARG A 196 8.99 9.11 -10.47
C ARG A 196 7.54 9.29 -10.89
N ILE A 197 6.62 9.21 -9.93
CA ILE A 197 5.20 9.43 -10.18
C ILE A 197 4.72 10.68 -9.43
N PRO A 198 5.08 11.89 -9.90
CA PRO A 198 4.74 13.14 -9.21
C PRO A 198 3.23 13.39 -9.07
N THR A 199 2.37 12.60 -9.74
CA THR A 199 0.91 12.73 -9.72
C THR A 199 0.16 11.53 -9.11
N ALA A 200 0.80 10.36 -8.88
CA ALA A 200 0.07 9.17 -8.36
C ALA A 200 -0.41 9.35 -6.91
N ALA A 201 0.29 10.15 -6.12
CA ALA A 201 -0.15 10.55 -4.78
C ALA A 201 -1.52 11.26 -4.76
N LYS A 202 -1.91 11.89 -5.88
CA LYS A 202 -3.23 12.52 -6.04
C LYS A 202 -4.34 11.56 -6.48
N ARG A 203 -3.98 10.41 -7.09
CA ARG A 203 -4.97 9.43 -7.59
C ARG A 203 -5.32 8.37 -6.55
N LEU A 204 -4.38 7.98 -5.69
CA LEU A 204 -4.60 6.92 -4.71
C LEU A 204 -5.20 7.37 -3.37
N THR A 205 -5.40 8.68 -3.21
CA THR A 205 -6.34 9.17 -2.20
C THR A 205 -7.80 9.13 -2.68
N ASN A 206 -8.06 8.81 -3.95
CA ASN A 206 -9.37 8.81 -4.57
C ASN A 206 -9.56 7.60 -5.51
N PRO A 207 -9.91 6.42 -4.98
CA PRO A 207 -10.20 5.26 -5.84
C PRO A 207 -11.45 5.43 -6.72
N GLY A 208 -12.18 6.56 -6.60
CA GLY A 208 -13.33 6.92 -7.43
C GLY A 208 -13.03 7.89 -8.59
N ALA A 209 -11.83 7.92 -9.17
CA ALA A 209 -11.61 8.66 -10.42
C ALA A 209 -12.35 7.94 -11.56
N LYS A 210 -13.63 8.30 -11.75
CA LYS A 210 -14.45 7.93 -12.90
C LYS A 210 -13.60 8.02 -14.15
N THR A 211 -13.50 6.91 -14.88
CA THR A 211 -13.19 6.93 -16.31
C THR A 211 -14.06 8.00 -16.95
N ALA A 212 -13.42 8.94 -17.65
CA ALA A 212 -14.15 9.91 -18.46
C ALA A 212 -15.12 9.12 -19.37
N PRO A 213 -16.39 9.54 -19.50
CA PRO A 213 -17.32 8.85 -20.37
C PRO A 213 -16.77 8.86 -21.80
N PRO A 214 -16.98 7.78 -22.58
CA PRO A 214 -16.53 7.73 -23.97
C PRO A 214 -17.18 8.90 -24.73
N VAL A 215 -16.36 9.66 -25.45
CA VAL A 215 -16.82 10.70 -26.37
C VAL A 215 -17.78 10.04 -27.35
N LYS A 216 -19.06 10.44 -27.31
CA LYS A 216 -20.05 10.01 -28.31
C LYS A 216 -19.57 10.48 -29.67
N LYS A 217 -19.53 9.56 -30.63
CA LYS A 217 -19.32 9.85 -32.05
C LYS A 217 -20.58 10.48 -32.65
N GLU A 218 -20.91 11.69 -32.25
CA GLU A 218 -21.88 12.53 -32.95
C GLU A 218 -21.31 13.94 -32.89
N ASP A 219 -20.38 14.21 -33.80
CA ASP A 219 -20.02 15.51 -34.37
C ASP A 219 -18.73 15.30 -35.19
N LEU A 220 -18.91 14.69 -36.36
CA LEU A 220 -18.00 14.72 -37.50
C LEU A 220 -18.82 15.15 -38.71
#